data_AF-A0A928WTV0-F1
#
_entry.id   AF-A0A928WTV0-F1
#
_cell.length_a   1.000
_cell.length_b   1.000
_cell.length_c   1.000
_cell.angle_alpha   90.00
_cell.angle_beta   90.00
_cell.angle_gamma   90.00
#
_symmetry.space_group_name_H-M   'P 1'
#
loop_
_entity.id
_entity.type
_entity.pdbx_description
1 polymer ?
#
loop_
_entity_poly.entity_id
_entity_poly.type
_entity_poly.pdbx_seq_one_letter_code
_entity_poly.pdbx_strand_id
1 'polypeptide(L)'
;MAQLEIEDESTTIPDITQVSIDSFGTLPESDQGVADVISLYDFSNLVDIRDMTLGFAHQYISREEAEALTLQDYSFLSEVTFAEIIHLTNSYKRDVDQFPLALVSLKTFLSHPVLASERKLTLAQVMTKYPDIGNFKLGFLELEQYGEQEIPGLLRIPLMEIPGWGDIKVSEIPGLKKAAIDASDSLDGSIVTLTISSKDDQEIVLLKDSSGLTLEWSQQPADGLRPFDSYLAVPTISDEKIAVSAYFPTCGKQAEALECNLIGPFPYGQYAEGDSIYVSAKDWSLADEEERLSAPETTEEEGNLPDTATQPLAGQAQFLKVLIAAGLGTALVGLLAFYFMLRGLFGKKKA
;
A
#
# COMPACT_ATOMS: atom_id res chain seq x y z
N MET A 1 13.30 -56.53 9.73
CA MET A 1 13.23 -55.12 10.15
C MET A 1 13.38 -54.29 8.90
N ALA A 2 12.26 -53.76 8.42
CA ALA A 2 12.20 -52.87 7.26
C ALA A 2 12.40 -51.44 7.77
N GLN A 3 13.32 -50.69 7.15
CA GLN A 3 13.37 -49.24 7.26
C GLN A 3 12.86 -48.69 5.94
N LEU A 4 11.74 -48.00 6.02
CA LEU A 4 11.15 -47.22 4.95
C LEU A 4 11.94 -45.91 4.93
N GLU A 5 12.74 -45.70 3.89
CA GLU A 5 13.23 -44.37 3.52
C GLU A 5 12.01 -43.59 3.02
N ILE A 6 11.67 -42.50 3.72
CA ILE A 6 10.81 -41.46 3.19
C ILE A 6 11.77 -40.44 2.60
N GLU A 7 11.84 -40.38 1.27
CA GLU A 7 12.44 -39.26 0.55
C GLU A 7 11.54 -38.04 0.82
N ASP A 8 12.08 -37.11 1.60
CA ASP A 8 11.48 -35.82 1.88
C ASP A 8 11.65 -34.97 0.61
N GLU A 9 10.67 -35.01 -0.30
CA GLU A 9 10.53 -34.01 -1.35
C GLU A 9 10.29 -32.68 -0.66
N SER A 10 11.35 -31.89 -0.55
CA SER A 10 11.29 -30.52 -0.07
C SER A 10 10.35 -29.73 -0.98
N THR A 11 9.12 -29.54 -0.54
CA THR A 11 8.22 -28.51 -1.02
C THR A 11 8.99 -27.20 -0.93
N THR A 12 9.54 -26.77 -2.06
CA THR A 12 10.16 -25.45 -2.16
C THR A 12 8.98 -24.49 -2.10
N ILE A 13 8.66 -24.01 -0.90
CA ILE A 13 7.74 -22.89 -0.75
C ILE A 13 8.40 -21.75 -1.54
N PRO A 14 7.83 -21.29 -2.66
CA PRO A 14 8.41 -20.17 -3.39
C PRO A 14 8.53 -19.00 -2.42
N ASP A 15 9.66 -18.30 -2.48
CA ASP A 15 9.94 -17.15 -1.64
C ASP A 15 8.90 -16.05 -1.96
N ILE A 16 7.85 -16.02 -1.14
CA ILE A 16 6.65 -15.17 -1.29
C ILE A 16 6.99 -13.67 -1.11
N THR A 17 8.23 -13.36 -0.74
CA THR A 17 8.77 -11.99 -0.66
C THR A 17 9.03 -11.35 -2.03
N GLN A 18 8.82 -12.09 -3.13
CA GLN A 18 9.01 -11.59 -4.50
C GLN A 18 7.74 -11.65 -5.35
N VAL A 19 6.56 -11.40 -4.77
CA VAL A 19 5.50 -10.72 -5.56
C VAL A 19 5.88 -9.24 -5.66
N SER A 20 7.07 -8.99 -6.22
CA SER A 20 7.44 -7.69 -6.72
C SER A 20 6.52 -7.45 -7.91
N ILE A 21 5.70 -6.41 -7.86
CA ILE A 21 5.16 -5.83 -9.09
C ILE A 21 6.36 -5.21 -9.82
N ASP A 22 7.17 -6.08 -10.42
CA ASP A 22 8.25 -5.70 -11.29
C ASP A 22 7.58 -5.00 -12.47
N SER A 23 7.73 -3.69 -12.46
CA SER A 23 7.38 -2.77 -13.53
C SER A 23 5.97 -2.21 -13.42
N PHE A 24 5.93 -0.96 -12.97
CA PHE A 24 5.14 0.08 -13.61
C PHE A 24 5.53 0.21 -15.11
N GLY A 25 5.46 -0.89 -15.87
CA GLY A 25 5.96 -1.03 -17.23
C GLY A 25 5.14 -0.22 -18.24
N THR A 26 5.63 -0.15 -19.47
CA THR A 26 4.97 0.53 -20.59
C THR A 26 3.59 -0.07 -20.86
N LEU A 27 2.58 0.80 -21.00
CA LEU A 27 1.22 0.41 -21.39
C LEU A 27 1.26 -0.15 -22.82
N PRO A 28 0.41 -1.13 -23.17
CA PRO A 28 0.28 -1.59 -24.55
C PRO A 28 -0.04 -0.42 -25.49
N GLU A 29 0.67 -0.34 -26.62
CA GLU A 29 0.50 0.70 -27.65
C GLU A 29 0.78 2.14 -27.19
N SER A 30 1.51 2.34 -26.08
CA SER A 30 1.92 3.65 -25.59
C SER A 30 3.39 3.65 -25.14
N ASP A 31 4.02 4.81 -25.24
CA ASP A 31 5.34 5.06 -24.64
C ASP A 31 5.23 5.33 -23.11
N GLN A 32 4.02 5.56 -22.60
CA GLN A 32 3.76 5.78 -21.17
C GLN A 32 3.74 4.45 -20.42
N GLY A 33 4.14 4.43 -19.15
CA GLY A 33 3.98 3.30 -18.25
C GLY A 33 2.90 3.48 -17.20
N VAL A 34 2.61 2.43 -16.43
CA VAL A 34 1.57 2.45 -15.39
C VAL A 34 1.81 3.59 -14.37
N ALA A 35 3.07 3.89 -14.05
CA ALA A 35 3.42 4.97 -13.13
C ALA A 35 3.05 6.37 -13.66
N ASP A 36 2.90 6.51 -14.98
CA ASP A 36 2.51 7.77 -15.61
C ASP A 36 1.00 8.02 -15.57
N VAL A 37 0.22 6.99 -15.23
CA VAL A 37 -1.25 7.04 -15.20
C VAL A 37 -1.77 6.98 -13.77
N ILE A 38 -1.20 6.12 -12.94
CA ILE A 38 -1.60 5.93 -11.55
C ILE A 38 -1.20 7.13 -10.70
N SER A 39 -2.17 7.64 -9.94
CA SER A 39 -1.93 8.73 -8.99
C SER A 39 -1.41 8.22 -7.64
N LEU A 40 -0.84 9.09 -6.81
CA LEU A 40 -0.46 8.72 -5.45
C LEU A 40 -1.67 8.31 -4.60
N TYR A 41 -2.88 8.81 -4.90
CA TYR A 41 -4.09 8.35 -4.23
C TYR A 41 -4.37 6.88 -4.54
N ASP A 42 -4.32 6.52 -5.83
CA ASP A 42 -4.48 5.13 -6.27
C ASP A 42 -3.38 4.24 -5.65
N PHE A 43 -2.13 4.73 -5.67
CA PHE A 43 -0.98 4.05 -5.05
C PHE A 43 -1.11 3.89 -3.53
N SER A 44 -1.75 4.85 -2.83
CA SER A 44 -1.96 4.78 -1.38
C SER A 44 -2.94 3.68 -0.94
N ASN A 45 -3.75 3.17 -1.88
CA ASN A 45 -4.56 1.99 -1.64
C ASN A 45 -3.74 0.69 -1.75
N LEU A 46 -2.59 0.75 -2.44
CA LEU A 46 -1.68 -0.38 -2.65
C LEU A 46 -0.65 -0.49 -1.52
N VAL A 47 -0.13 0.66 -1.10
CA VAL A 47 1.02 0.78 -0.20
C VAL A 47 0.70 1.83 0.86
N ASP A 48 1.05 1.55 2.11
CA ASP A 48 0.95 2.55 3.17
C ASP A 48 1.99 3.66 2.96
N ILE A 49 1.55 4.76 2.35
CA ILE A 49 2.39 5.93 2.10
C ILE A 49 2.37 6.96 3.24
N ARG A 50 1.68 6.68 4.37
CA ARG A 50 1.49 7.67 5.45
C ARG A 50 2.80 8.19 6.03
N ASP A 51 3.77 7.30 6.15
CA ASP A 51 5.11 7.61 6.67
C ASP A 51 6.16 7.79 5.56
N MET A 52 5.75 7.74 4.27
CA MET A 52 6.67 7.92 3.15
C MET A 52 6.99 9.38 2.92
N THR A 53 8.27 9.65 2.67
CA THR A 53 8.79 10.97 2.30
C THR A 53 9.31 10.95 0.87
N LEU A 54 9.54 12.11 0.26
CA LEU A 54 10.21 12.19 -1.05
C LEU A 54 11.56 11.45 -1.06
N GLY A 55 12.28 11.45 0.07
CA GLY A 55 13.54 10.73 0.24
C GLY A 55 13.40 9.21 0.38
N PHE A 56 12.21 8.67 0.61
CA PHE A 56 12.00 7.23 0.57
C PHE A 56 12.24 6.68 -0.82
N ALA A 57 11.74 7.36 -1.86
CA ALA A 57 11.85 6.94 -3.25
C ALA A 57 13.32 6.87 -3.74
N HIS A 58 14.21 7.63 -3.12
CA HIS A 58 15.65 7.65 -3.43
C HIS A 58 16.35 6.31 -3.20
N GLN A 59 15.84 5.47 -2.30
CA GLN A 59 16.47 4.18 -2.04
C GLN A 59 16.41 3.22 -3.24
N TYR A 60 15.54 3.51 -4.21
CA TYR A 60 15.34 2.69 -5.41
C TYR A 60 16.11 3.20 -6.63
N ILE A 61 16.85 4.29 -6.52
CA ILE A 61 17.70 4.84 -7.59
C ILE A 61 19.16 4.78 -7.18
N SER A 62 20.04 4.71 -8.18
CA SER A 62 21.47 4.74 -7.92
C SER A 62 21.91 6.12 -7.44
N ARG A 63 23.07 6.18 -6.79
CA ARG A 63 23.65 7.46 -6.38
C ARG A 63 23.92 8.40 -7.56
N GLU A 64 24.35 7.86 -8.70
CA GLU A 64 24.59 8.65 -9.91
C GLU A 64 23.29 9.21 -10.48
N GLU A 65 22.21 8.42 -10.48
CA GLU A 65 20.87 8.89 -10.85
C GLU A 65 20.39 9.99 -9.90
N ALA A 66 20.54 9.80 -8.58
CA ALA A 66 20.13 10.79 -7.58
C ALA A 66 20.92 12.11 -7.70
N GLU A 67 22.23 12.05 -7.92
CA GLU A 67 23.08 13.24 -8.11
C GLU A 67 22.77 13.99 -9.43
N ALA A 68 22.17 13.31 -10.41
CA ALA A 68 21.74 13.91 -11.67
C ALA A 68 20.33 14.56 -11.60
N LEU A 69 19.56 14.31 -10.53
CA LEU A 69 18.23 14.87 -10.38
C LEU A 69 18.25 16.39 -10.22
N THR A 70 17.28 17.02 -10.87
CA THR A 70 16.97 18.43 -10.80
C THR A 70 15.61 18.65 -10.15
N LEU A 71 15.27 19.89 -9.81
CA LEU A 71 13.95 20.22 -9.30
C LEU A 71 12.85 20.00 -10.36
N GLN A 72 13.18 19.99 -11.66
CA GLN A 72 12.22 19.70 -12.72
C GLN A 72 11.75 18.24 -12.71
N ASP A 73 12.61 17.31 -12.26
CA ASP A 73 12.26 15.88 -12.18
C ASP A 73 11.17 15.60 -11.13
N TYR A 74 10.92 16.56 -10.22
CA TYR A 74 9.77 16.58 -9.32
C TYR A 74 8.69 17.52 -9.89
N SER A 75 8.03 17.09 -10.97
CA SER A 75 7.15 17.96 -11.78
C SER A 75 6.07 18.71 -10.98
N PHE A 76 5.54 18.09 -9.91
CA PHE A 76 4.58 18.72 -9.01
C PHE A 76 5.09 20.04 -8.39
N LEU A 77 6.41 20.22 -8.23
CA LEU A 77 7.01 21.44 -7.69
C LEU A 77 6.68 22.67 -8.54
N SER A 78 6.42 22.50 -9.84
CA SER A 78 6.03 23.61 -10.72
C SER A 78 4.76 24.33 -10.27
N GLU A 79 3.83 23.59 -9.65
CA GLU A 79 2.55 24.09 -9.17
C GLU A 79 2.61 24.60 -7.72
N VAL A 80 3.66 24.22 -6.97
CA VAL A 80 3.88 24.64 -5.59
C VAL A 80 4.35 26.09 -5.53
N THR A 81 3.81 26.86 -4.59
CA THR A 81 4.20 28.24 -4.33
C THR A 81 5.41 28.33 -3.40
N PHE A 82 6.10 29.46 -3.43
CA PHE A 82 7.22 29.72 -2.54
C PHE A 82 6.80 29.63 -1.05
N ALA A 83 5.61 30.11 -0.68
CA ALA A 83 5.10 29.96 0.69
C ALA A 83 4.95 28.50 1.11
N GLU A 84 4.35 27.69 0.22
CA GLU A 84 4.10 26.27 0.46
C GLU A 84 5.42 25.50 0.61
N ILE A 85 6.41 25.71 -0.26
CA ILE A 85 7.68 25.00 -0.12
C ILE A 85 8.44 25.38 1.17
N ILE A 86 8.35 26.64 1.61
CA ILE A 86 8.93 27.05 2.90
C ILE A 86 8.19 26.39 4.08
N HIS A 87 6.87 26.22 3.96
CA HIS A 87 6.07 25.51 4.95
C HIS A 87 6.43 24.02 5.02
N LEU A 88 6.37 23.32 3.88
CA LEU A 88 6.66 21.88 3.76
C LEU A 88 8.06 21.52 4.26
N THR A 89 9.05 22.36 3.96
CA THR A 89 10.43 22.13 4.39
C THR A 89 10.74 22.65 5.80
N ASN A 90 9.76 23.25 6.48
CA ASN A 90 9.93 23.88 7.80
C ASN A 90 11.09 24.91 7.82
N SER A 91 11.21 25.69 6.74
CA SER A 91 12.37 26.56 6.49
C SER A 91 12.17 28.03 6.91
N TYR A 92 11.06 28.38 7.54
CA TYR A 92 10.69 29.76 7.86
C TYR A 92 11.71 30.53 8.72
N LYS A 93 12.52 29.82 9.53
CA LYS A 93 13.59 30.42 10.36
C LYS A 93 14.94 30.55 9.64
N ARG A 94 15.10 29.95 8.47
CA ARG A 94 16.35 30.04 7.71
C ARG A 94 16.51 31.45 7.15
N ASP A 95 17.75 31.88 7.04
CA ASP A 95 18.08 33.12 6.34
C ASP A 95 18.00 32.89 4.82
N VAL A 96 17.70 33.94 4.06
CA VAL A 96 17.67 33.89 2.58
C VAL A 96 18.97 33.34 2.01
N ASP A 97 20.13 33.75 2.54
CA ASP A 97 21.44 33.26 2.09
C ASP A 97 21.65 31.75 2.32
N GLN A 98 20.83 31.11 3.17
CA GLN A 98 20.90 29.68 3.47
C GLN A 98 19.87 28.86 2.68
N PHE A 99 19.11 29.51 1.81
CA PHE A 99 18.09 28.88 0.98
C PHE A 99 18.26 29.39 -0.46
N PRO A 100 19.10 28.75 -1.28
CA PRO A 100 19.47 29.26 -2.61
C PRO A 100 18.27 29.59 -3.49
N LEU A 101 17.24 28.74 -3.49
CA LEU A 101 16.03 28.98 -4.28
C LEU A 101 15.28 30.26 -3.82
N ALA A 102 15.38 30.67 -2.56
CA ALA A 102 14.79 31.90 -2.04
C ALA A 102 15.48 33.12 -2.61
N LEU A 103 16.81 33.06 -2.76
CA LEU A 103 17.59 34.13 -3.38
C LEU A 103 17.19 34.30 -4.85
N VAL A 104 17.01 33.19 -5.57
CA VAL A 104 16.55 33.20 -6.96
C VAL A 104 15.13 33.75 -7.05
N SER A 105 14.18 33.21 -6.27
CA SER A 105 12.80 33.70 -6.23
C SER A 105 12.72 35.20 -5.93
N LEU A 106 13.49 35.68 -4.95
CA LEU A 106 13.56 37.11 -4.61
C LEU A 106 14.11 37.94 -5.76
N LYS A 107 15.21 37.51 -6.39
CA LYS A 107 15.81 38.21 -7.53
C LYS A 107 14.83 38.30 -8.70
N THR A 108 14.16 37.18 -9.01
CA THR A 108 13.18 37.10 -10.09
C THR A 108 11.96 37.98 -9.79
N PHE A 109 11.41 37.87 -8.58
CA PHE A 109 10.24 38.64 -8.15
C PHE A 109 10.51 40.15 -8.13
N LEU A 110 11.62 40.57 -7.51
CA LEU A 110 11.97 41.98 -7.36
C LEU A 110 12.47 42.62 -8.67
N SER A 111 12.81 41.79 -9.68
CA SER A 111 13.43 42.25 -10.93
C SER A 111 14.71 43.08 -10.74
N HIS A 112 15.36 42.94 -9.57
CA HIS A 112 16.62 43.62 -9.22
C HIS A 112 17.49 42.73 -8.32
N PRO A 113 18.79 43.05 -8.15
CA PRO A 113 19.66 42.29 -7.27
C PRO A 113 19.16 42.29 -5.82
N VAL A 114 19.21 41.13 -5.16
CA VAL A 114 18.86 41.00 -3.73
C VAL A 114 19.92 41.68 -2.87
N LEU A 115 19.49 42.67 -2.10
CA LEU A 115 20.36 43.51 -1.27
C LEU A 115 20.96 42.71 -0.10
N ALA A 116 22.14 43.12 0.37
CA ALA A 116 22.79 42.49 1.53
C ALA A 116 21.94 42.52 2.81
N SER A 117 21.03 43.48 2.93
CA SER A 117 20.07 43.56 4.03
C SER A 117 18.95 42.54 3.92
N GLU A 118 18.54 42.17 2.70
CA GLU A 118 17.47 41.20 2.44
C GLU A 118 17.96 39.75 2.59
N ARG A 119 19.21 39.52 2.21
CA ARG A 119 19.92 38.25 2.38
C ARG A 119 20.00 37.75 3.82
N LYS A 120 20.01 38.69 4.78
CA LYS A 120 20.04 38.43 6.23
C LYS A 120 18.65 38.32 6.86
N LEU A 121 17.58 38.50 6.07
CA LEU A 121 16.23 38.28 6.57
C LEU A 121 15.95 36.79 6.63
N THR A 122 15.17 36.39 7.62
CA THR A 122 14.60 35.05 7.62
C THR A 122 13.53 34.94 6.53
N LEU A 123 13.24 33.73 6.07
CA LEU A 123 12.19 33.51 5.08
C LEU A 123 10.82 34.00 5.58
N ALA A 124 10.52 33.87 6.89
CA ALA A 124 9.33 34.47 7.48
C ALA A 124 9.30 36.01 7.39
N GLN A 125 10.44 36.66 7.60
CA GLN A 125 10.55 38.12 7.48
C GLN A 125 10.42 38.58 6.03
N VAL A 126 10.98 37.82 5.09
CA VAL A 126 10.81 38.06 3.65
C VAL A 126 9.33 37.98 3.27
N MET A 127 8.65 36.93 3.69
CA MET A 127 7.22 36.73 3.44
C MET A 127 6.35 37.84 4.06
N THR A 128 6.78 38.41 5.17
CA THR A 128 6.08 39.56 5.79
C THR A 128 6.34 40.85 5.01
N LYS A 129 7.57 41.05 4.53
CA LYS A 129 7.99 42.26 3.82
C LYS A 129 7.49 42.30 2.37
N TYR A 130 7.45 41.15 1.72
CA TYR A 130 7.07 40.95 0.33
C TYR A 130 5.99 39.87 0.24
N PRO A 131 4.75 40.12 0.71
CA PRO A 131 3.72 39.08 0.81
C PRO A 131 3.40 38.37 -0.51
N ASP A 132 3.49 39.12 -1.61
CA ASP A 132 3.23 38.59 -2.95
C ASP A 132 4.25 37.54 -3.41
N ILE A 133 5.47 37.54 -2.86
CA ILE A 133 6.47 36.50 -3.16
C ILE A 133 6.00 35.13 -2.70
N GLY A 134 5.14 35.09 -1.69
CA GLY A 134 4.56 33.86 -1.17
C GLY A 134 3.77 33.09 -2.20
N ASN A 135 3.03 33.82 -3.03
CA ASN A 135 2.15 33.26 -4.06
C ASN A 135 2.89 32.95 -5.38
N PHE A 136 4.20 33.20 -5.42
CA PHE A 136 5.03 32.94 -6.59
C PHE A 136 5.19 31.42 -6.76
N LYS A 137 4.63 30.85 -7.83
CA LYS A 137 4.81 29.44 -8.19
C LYS A 137 6.26 29.17 -8.58
N LEU A 138 6.81 28.05 -8.15
CA LEU A 138 8.19 27.69 -8.49
C LEU A 138 8.34 27.39 -9.99
N GLY A 139 7.26 27.02 -10.70
CA GLY A 139 7.28 26.82 -12.16
C GLY A 139 7.59 28.07 -12.98
N PHE A 140 7.64 29.27 -12.37
CA PHE A 140 8.17 30.48 -13.02
C PHE A 140 9.70 30.55 -13.02
N LEU A 141 10.38 29.58 -12.38
CA LEU A 141 11.83 29.42 -12.40
C LEU A 141 12.21 28.31 -13.40
N GLU A 142 13.44 28.38 -13.90
CA GLU A 142 14.05 27.33 -14.74
C GLU A 142 14.51 26.16 -13.83
N LEU A 143 13.55 25.34 -13.36
CA LEU A 143 13.76 24.30 -12.33
C LEU A 143 14.84 23.27 -12.70
N GLU A 144 15.07 23.05 -13.99
CA GLU A 144 16.12 22.17 -14.52
C GLU A 144 17.54 22.64 -14.19
N GLN A 145 17.74 23.89 -13.78
CA GLN A 145 19.05 24.43 -13.42
C GLN A 145 19.43 24.19 -11.96
N TYR A 146 18.50 23.67 -11.17
CA TYR A 146 18.63 23.55 -9.72
C TYR A 146 18.58 22.08 -9.33
N GLY A 147 19.60 21.61 -8.60
CA GLY A 147 19.56 20.30 -7.97
C GLY A 147 18.61 20.29 -6.77
N GLU A 148 18.31 19.09 -6.28
CA GLU A 148 17.43 18.91 -5.12
C GLU A 148 17.91 19.60 -3.84
N GLN A 149 19.22 19.73 -3.65
CA GLN A 149 19.83 20.38 -2.48
C GLN A 149 19.54 21.88 -2.39
N GLU A 150 19.10 22.50 -3.50
CA GLU A 150 18.74 23.91 -3.56
C GLU A 150 17.45 24.22 -2.77
N ILE A 151 16.68 23.18 -2.43
CA ILE A 151 15.58 23.20 -1.46
C ILE A 151 16.00 22.38 -0.21
N PRO A 152 16.59 23.03 0.81
CA PRO A 152 16.95 22.35 2.05
C PRO A 152 15.76 21.66 2.72
N GLY A 153 15.83 20.33 2.84
CA GLY A 153 14.79 19.53 3.47
C GLY A 153 13.73 18.98 2.51
N LEU A 154 13.89 19.15 1.19
CA LEU A 154 12.99 18.60 0.17
C LEU A 154 12.71 17.11 0.40
N LEU A 155 13.75 16.30 0.52
CA LEU A 155 13.62 14.84 0.71
C LEU A 155 12.93 14.42 2.01
N ARG A 156 12.68 15.34 2.95
CA ARG A 156 11.99 15.05 4.22
C ARG A 156 10.50 15.33 4.16
N ILE A 157 10.00 15.90 3.06
CA ILE A 157 8.59 16.21 2.89
C ILE A 157 7.80 14.89 2.83
N PRO A 158 6.83 14.67 3.72
CA PRO A 158 5.91 13.54 3.61
C PRO A 158 5.05 13.65 2.36
N LEU A 159 4.84 12.55 1.63
CA LEU A 159 4.10 12.57 0.36
C LEU A 159 2.68 13.12 0.53
N MET A 160 1.99 12.72 1.61
CA MET A 160 0.62 13.16 1.91
C MET A 160 0.50 14.62 2.37
N GLU A 161 1.62 15.30 2.66
CA GLU A 161 1.62 16.74 3.00
C GLU A 161 1.71 17.62 1.76
N ILE A 162 2.06 17.06 0.59
CA ILE A 162 2.16 17.83 -0.65
C ILE A 162 0.76 18.35 -1.05
N PRO A 163 0.59 19.64 -1.37
CA PRO A 163 -0.67 20.16 -1.88
C PRO A 163 -1.11 19.39 -3.13
N GLY A 164 -2.34 18.86 -3.11
CA GLY A 164 -2.85 18.07 -4.22
C GLY A 164 -2.19 16.70 -4.39
N TRP A 165 -1.53 16.16 -3.35
CA TRP A 165 -0.77 14.91 -3.42
C TRP A 165 -1.52 13.78 -4.13
N GLY A 166 -2.82 13.65 -3.88
CA GLY A 166 -3.63 12.56 -4.41
C GLY A 166 -3.73 12.55 -5.93
N ASP A 167 -3.50 13.69 -6.60
CA ASP A 167 -3.58 13.79 -8.06
C ASP A 167 -2.18 13.66 -8.73
N ILE A 168 -1.09 13.69 -7.95
CA ILE A 168 0.30 13.54 -8.43
C ILE A 168 0.50 12.14 -8.98
N LYS A 169 1.11 11.97 -10.17
CA LYS A 169 1.41 10.62 -10.69
C LYS A 169 2.60 10.00 -9.97
N VAL A 170 2.60 8.67 -9.88
CA VAL A 170 3.73 7.93 -9.29
C VAL A 170 5.05 8.24 -10.01
N SER A 171 5.01 8.48 -11.33
CA SER A 171 6.20 8.84 -12.11
C SER A 171 6.75 10.23 -11.83
N GLU A 172 5.95 11.13 -11.26
CA GLU A 172 6.37 12.49 -10.88
C GLU A 172 7.22 12.52 -9.60
N ILE A 173 7.35 11.37 -8.92
CA ILE A 173 8.25 11.20 -7.78
C ILE A 173 9.44 10.34 -8.23
N PRO A 174 10.64 10.94 -8.44
CA PRO A 174 11.83 10.22 -8.85
C PRO A 174 12.12 8.99 -7.98
N GLY A 175 12.24 7.83 -8.63
CA GLY A 175 12.52 6.55 -7.99
C GLY A 175 11.29 5.78 -7.49
N LEU A 176 10.13 6.42 -7.31
CA LEU A 176 8.95 5.74 -6.78
C LEU A 176 8.40 4.69 -7.76
N LYS A 177 8.51 4.92 -9.07
CA LYS A 177 8.20 3.93 -10.11
C LYS A 177 9.06 2.65 -10.06
N LYS A 178 10.15 2.65 -9.28
CA LYS A 178 11.03 1.50 -9.04
C LYS A 178 10.78 0.86 -7.68
N ALA A 179 9.87 1.41 -6.87
CA ALA A 179 9.54 0.84 -5.58
C ALA A 179 8.80 -0.49 -5.79
N ALA A 180 9.37 -1.57 -5.27
CA ALA A 180 8.67 -2.84 -5.16
C ALA A 180 7.54 -2.67 -4.13
N ILE A 181 6.33 -3.01 -4.55
CA ILE A 181 5.18 -3.12 -3.65
C ILE A 181 5.34 -4.46 -2.95
N ASP A 182 5.81 -4.44 -1.70
CA ASP A 182 5.90 -5.67 -0.90
C ASP A 182 4.51 -6.03 -0.41
N ALA A 183 3.97 -7.11 -0.97
CA ALA A 183 2.67 -7.67 -0.62
C ALA A 183 2.62 -8.26 0.80
N SER A 184 3.75 -8.32 1.52
CA SER A 184 3.89 -9.11 2.76
C SER A 184 3.04 -8.63 3.94
N ASP A 185 2.76 -7.33 4.05
CA ASP A 185 2.19 -6.76 5.28
C ASP A 185 0.66 -6.93 5.40
N SER A 186 0.02 -7.50 4.38
CA SER A 186 -1.44 -7.71 4.32
C SER A 186 -1.85 -9.10 3.83
N LEU A 187 -1.00 -10.13 3.98
CA LEU A 187 -1.29 -11.51 3.56
C LEU A 187 -2.31 -12.24 4.45
N ASP A 188 -3.51 -11.68 4.61
CA ASP A 188 -4.70 -12.47 4.93
C ASP A 188 -5.21 -13.04 3.59
N GLY A 189 -4.85 -14.27 3.24
CA GLY A 189 -5.27 -14.92 2.00
C GLY A 189 -4.82 -16.38 1.88
N SER A 190 -5.04 -16.97 0.71
CA SER A 190 -4.78 -18.40 0.46
C SER A 190 -3.85 -18.59 -0.74
N ILE A 191 -2.96 -19.57 -0.63
CA ILE A 191 -2.19 -20.07 -1.78
C ILE A 191 -3.00 -21.18 -2.44
N VAL A 192 -3.25 -21.01 -3.73
CA VAL A 192 -4.15 -21.84 -4.51
C VAL A 192 -3.44 -22.31 -5.78
N THR A 193 -3.81 -23.49 -6.26
CA THR A 193 -3.31 -24.07 -7.49
C THR A 193 -4.23 -23.72 -8.65
N LEU A 194 -3.65 -23.27 -9.75
CA LEU A 194 -4.36 -23.02 -11.00
C LEU A 194 -4.68 -24.34 -11.71
N THR A 195 -5.93 -24.50 -12.10
CA THR A 195 -6.39 -25.61 -12.94
C THR A 195 -7.25 -25.09 -14.07
N ILE A 196 -7.21 -25.75 -15.23
CA ILE A 196 -8.07 -25.40 -16.36
C ILE A 196 -9.19 -26.44 -16.43
N SER A 197 -10.43 -25.98 -16.51
CA SER A 197 -11.59 -26.85 -16.68
C SER A 197 -12.41 -26.40 -17.88
N SER A 198 -13.22 -27.31 -18.41
CA SER A 198 -14.17 -27.01 -19.48
C SER A 198 -15.58 -26.97 -18.92
N LYS A 199 -16.27 -25.85 -19.11
CA LYS A 199 -17.66 -25.62 -18.70
C LYS A 199 -18.40 -25.01 -19.89
N ASP A 200 -19.48 -25.65 -20.34
CA ASP A 200 -20.30 -25.21 -21.48
C ASP A 200 -19.48 -24.91 -22.76
N ASP A 201 -18.54 -25.81 -23.10
CA ASP A 201 -17.61 -25.67 -24.25
C ASP A 201 -16.66 -24.45 -24.17
N GLN A 202 -16.53 -23.82 -22.99
CA GLN A 202 -15.56 -22.76 -22.72
C GLN A 202 -14.52 -23.24 -21.71
N GLU A 203 -13.26 -22.88 -21.94
CA GLU A 203 -12.20 -23.08 -20.96
C GLU A 203 -12.30 -22.00 -19.88
N ILE A 204 -12.29 -22.43 -18.62
CA ILE A 204 -12.31 -21.57 -17.44
C ILE A 204 -11.11 -21.88 -16.56
N VAL A 205 -10.65 -20.86 -15.83
CA VAL A 205 -9.58 -21.03 -14.85
C VAL A 205 -10.22 -21.24 -13.49
N LEU A 206 -9.86 -22.34 -12.83
CA LEU A 206 -10.28 -22.68 -11.48
C LEU A 206 -9.09 -22.55 -10.53
N LEU A 207 -9.35 -21.98 -9.36
CA LEU A 207 -8.42 -21.82 -8.28
C LEU A 207 -8.75 -22.86 -7.22
N LYS A 208 -7.79 -23.68 -6.80
CA LYS A 208 -8.03 -24.77 -5.86
C LYS A 208 -7.08 -24.72 -4.67
N ASP A 209 -7.59 -24.76 -3.45
CA ASP A 209 -6.74 -24.87 -2.27
C ASP A 209 -6.43 -26.33 -1.88
N SER A 210 -5.68 -26.51 -0.80
CA SER A 210 -5.37 -27.83 -0.25
C SER A 210 -6.57 -28.54 0.40
N SER A 211 -7.63 -27.81 0.76
CA SER A 211 -8.83 -28.40 1.37
C SER A 211 -9.80 -28.97 0.33
N GLY A 212 -9.66 -28.56 -0.93
CA GLY A 212 -10.49 -28.97 -2.04
C GLY A 212 -11.51 -27.93 -2.47
N LEU A 213 -11.54 -26.76 -1.80
CA LEU A 213 -12.35 -25.61 -2.19
C LEU A 213 -11.91 -25.10 -3.56
N THR A 214 -12.88 -24.68 -4.36
CA THR A 214 -12.65 -24.18 -5.72
C THR A 214 -13.33 -22.85 -5.93
N LEU A 215 -12.66 -21.93 -6.62
CA LEU A 215 -13.20 -20.64 -7.07
C LEU A 215 -13.00 -20.50 -8.59
N GLU A 216 -14.04 -20.11 -9.32
CA GLU A 216 -13.92 -19.75 -10.73
C GLU A 216 -13.29 -18.36 -10.88
N TRP A 217 -12.14 -18.27 -11.56
CA TRP A 217 -11.50 -16.99 -11.82
C TRP A 217 -12.14 -16.32 -13.04
N SER A 218 -13.01 -15.34 -12.78
CA SER A 218 -13.76 -14.65 -13.82
C SER A 218 -12.86 -13.99 -14.87
N GLN A 219 -13.22 -14.21 -16.14
CA GLN A 219 -12.64 -13.53 -17.30
C GLN A 219 -13.23 -12.13 -17.52
N GLN A 220 -14.22 -11.72 -16.70
CA GLN A 220 -14.83 -10.39 -16.80
C GLN A 220 -14.13 -9.40 -15.85
N PRO A 221 -13.67 -8.23 -16.34
CA PRO A 221 -12.97 -7.27 -15.50
C PRO A 221 -13.74 -6.77 -14.29
N ALA A 222 -15.08 -6.74 -14.32
CA ALA A 222 -15.89 -6.32 -13.18
C ALA A 222 -15.83 -7.29 -11.99
N ASP A 223 -15.62 -8.58 -12.29
CA ASP A 223 -15.66 -9.70 -11.35
C ASP A 223 -14.28 -10.36 -11.19
N GLY A 224 -13.22 -9.74 -11.71
CA GLY A 224 -11.86 -10.23 -11.54
C GLY A 224 -11.46 -10.24 -10.05
N LEU A 225 -10.49 -11.09 -9.72
CA LEU A 225 -9.92 -11.12 -8.37
C LEU A 225 -9.36 -9.73 -8.03
N ARG A 226 -9.43 -9.35 -6.76
CA ARG A 226 -8.92 -8.07 -6.27
C ARG A 226 -7.75 -8.28 -5.32
N PRO A 227 -6.57 -8.65 -5.83
CA PRO A 227 -5.36 -8.68 -5.00
C PRO A 227 -5.24 -7.35 -4.26
N PHE A 228 -5.17 -7.41 -2.92
CA PHE A 228 -4.98 -6.25 -2.05
C PHE A 228 -6.00 -5.12 -2.26
N ASP A 229 -7.21 -5.41 -2.75
CA ASP A 229 -8.26 -4.41 -3.06
C ASP A 229 -7.81 -3.28 -4.02
N SER A 230 -6.82 -3.60 -4.84
CA SER A 230 -5.97 -2.62 -5.51
C SER A 230 -6.23 -2.48 -7.01
N TYR A 231 -6.41 -3.62 -7.67
CA TYR A 231 -6.68 -3.74 -9.10
C TYR A 231 -7.46 -5.03 -9.32
N LEU A 232 -8.08 -5.19 -10.48
CA LEU A 232 -8.77 -6.42 -10.86
C LEU A 232 -7.85 -7.25 -11.75
N ALA A 233 -7.56 -8.47 -11.33
CA ALA A 233 -6.78 -9.43 -12.07
C ALA A 233 -7.73 -10.37 -12.82
N VAL A 234 -7.52 -10.52 -14.12
CA VAL A 234 -8.39 -11.28 -15.02
C VAL A 234 -7.54 -12.25 -15.83
N PRO A 235 -7.89 -13.55 -15.89
CA PRO A 235 -7.16 -14.52 -16.66
C PRO A 235 -7.66 -14.53 -18.12
N THR A 236 -6.78 -14.94 -19.02
CA THR A 236 -7.10 -15.25 -20.42
C THR A 236 -6.31 -16.48 -20.80
N ILE A 237 -7.00 -17.48 -21.33
CA ILE A 237 -6.40 -18.76 -21.71
C ILE A 237 -5.99 -18.68 -23.19
N SER A 238 -4.73 -19.00 -23.47
CA SER A 238 -4.20 -19.10 -24.84
C SER A 238 -3.12 -20.16 -24.89
N ASP A 239 -3.30 -21.20 -25.70
CA ASP A 239 -2.31 -22.25 -25.97
C ASP A 239 -1.69 -22.85 -24.68
N GLU A 240 -2.53 -23.36 -23.78
CA GLU A 240 -2.15 -23.99 -22.49
C GLU A 240 -1.50 -23.03 -21.47
N LYS A 241 -1.46 -21.73 -21.77
CA LYS A 241 -1.00 -20.69 -20.84
C LYS A 241 -2.15 -19.84 -20.34
N ILE A 242 -2.04 -19.42 -19.09
CA ILE A 242 -2.94 -18.49 -18.43
C ILE A 242 -2.22 -17.13 -18.40
N ALA A 243 -2.56 -16.25 -19.33
CA ALA A 243 -2.11 -14.86 -19.28
C ALA A 243 -3.03 -14.08 -18.34
N VAL A 244 -2.45 -13.33 -17.40
CA VAL A 244 -3.21 -12.53 -16.44
C VAL A 244 -3.04 -11.06 -16.78
N SER A 245 -4.16 -10.36 -16.85
CA SER A 245 -4.23 -8.93 -17.07
C SER A 245 -4.73 -8.21 -15.82
N ALA A 246 -4.08 -7.11 -15.47
CA ALA A 246 -4.54 -6.21 -14.42
C ALA A 246 -5.36 -5.05 -15.01
N TYR A 247 -6.40 -4.65 -14.28
CA TYR A 247 -7.25 -3.50 -14.55
C TYR A 247 -7.30 -2.61 -13.31
N PHE A 248 -6.94 -1.33 -13.45
CA PHE A 248 -6.91 -0.40 -12.33
C PHE A 248 -8.17 0.47 -12.34
N PRO A 249 -8.90 0.58 -11.22
CA PRO A 249 -10.02 1.51 -11.12
C PRO A 249 -9.48 2.95 -11.09
N THR A 250 -9.97 3.79 -11.99
CA THR A 250 -9.78 5.24 -11.94
C THR A 250 -11.11 5.90 -11.64
N CYS A 251 -11.18 6.63 -10.53
CA CYS A 251 -12.41 7.28 -10.11
C CYS A 251 -12.29 8.79 -10.33
N GLY A 252 -13.17 9.36 -11.17
CA GLY A 252 -13.24 10.79 -11.38
C GLY A 252 -13.95 11.50 -10.22
N LYS A 253 -13.46 12.66 -9.79
CA LYS A 253 -14.19 13.58 -8.91
C LYS A 253 -15.23 14.37 -9.73
N GLN A 254 -16.24 13.72 -10.31
CA GLN A 254 -17.43 14.44 -10.76
C GLN A 254 -18.62 14.13 -9.86
N ALA A 255 -19.33 15.20 -9.52
CA ALA A 255 -20.29 15.24 -8.44
C ALA A 255 -21.44 14.23 -8.61
N GLU A 256 -21.80 13.61 -7.49
CA GLU A 256 -23.01 12.81 -7.22
C GLU A 256 -23.02 11.31 -7.56
N ALA A 257 -22.02 10.78 -8.27
CA ALA A 257 -21.74 9.34 -8.30
C ALA A 257 -20.25 9.06 -8.53
N LEU A 258 -19.64 8.21 -7.71
CA LEU A 258 -18.31 7.64 -8.02
C LEU A 258 -18.47 6.66 -9.19
N GLU A 259 -18.50 7.18 -10.42
CA GLU A 259 -18.28 6.34 -11.60
C GLU A 259 -16.77 6.10 -11.73
N CYS A 260 -16.35 4.89 -11.35
CA CYS A 260 -14.99 4.45 -11.55
C CYS A 260 -14.90 3.70 -12.88
N ASN A 261 -14.01 4.16 -13.77
CA ASN A 261 -13.69 3.46 -15.00
C ASN A 261 -12.54 2.48 -14.74
N LEU A 262 -12.48 1.37 -15.48
CA LEU A 262 -11.35 0.46 -15.42
C LEU A 262 -10.35 0.83 -16.52
N ILE A 263 -9.08 1.01 -16.15
CA ILE A 263 -7.97 1.18 -17.09
C ILE A 263 -7.25 -0.17 -17.22
N GLY A 264 -7.14 -0.70 -18.44
CA GLY A 264 -6.48 -1.98 -18.75
C GLY A 264 -6.95 -2.52 -20.12
N PRO A 265 -6.55 -3.74 -20.51
CA PRO A 265 -5.72 -4.70 -19.76
C PRO A 265 -4.23 -4.33 -19.74
N PHE A 266 -3.58 -4.51 -18.58
CA PHE A 266 -2.12 -4.49 -18.45
C PHE A 266 -1.57 -5.89 -18.21
N PRO A 267 -0.51 -6.33 -18.92
CA PRO A 267 0.09 -7.63 -18.66
C PRO A 267 0.60 -7.69 -17.21
N TYR A 268 0.07 -8.63 -16.43
CA TYR A 268 0.41 -8.82 -15.01
C TYR A 268 1.27 -10.05 -14.79
N GLY A 269 0.94 -11.16 -15.45
CA GLY A 269 1.67 -12.41 -15.29
C GLY A 269 1.33 -13.43 -16.36
N GLN A 270 2.15 -14.46 -16.45
CA GLN A 270 1.86 -15.66 -17.22
C GLN A 270 2.07 -16.86 -16.33
N TYR A 271 1.09 -17.76 -16.34
CA TYR A 271 1.08 -18.97 -15.53
C TYR A 271 0.76 -20.18 -16.42
N ALA A 272 1.09 -21.35 -15.91
CA ALA A 272 0.68 -22.64 -16.44
C ALA A 272 -0.29 -23.33 -15.48
N GLU A 273 -1.00 -24.34 -15.97
CA GLU A 273 -1.74 -25.25 -15.10
C GLU A 273 -0.79 -25.91 -14.08
N GLY A 274 -1.22 -25.96 -12.81
CA GLY A 274 -0.43 -26.46 -11.69
C GLY A 274 0.38 -25.38 -10.96
N ASP A 275 0.50 -24.18 -11.52
CA ASP A 275 1.17 -23.07 -10.83
C ASP A 275 0.38 -22.63 -9.59
N SER A 276 1.11 -22.20 -8.56
CA SER A 276 0.53 -21.67 -7.32
C SER A 276 0.46 -20.15 -7.37
N ILE A 277 -0.68 -19.58 -6.99
CA ILE A 277 -0.87 -18.13 -6.87
C ILE A 277 -1.46 -17.76 -5.52
N TYR A 278 -1.27 -16.52 -5.10
CA TYR A 278 -1.92 -15.95 -3.92
C TYR A 278 -3.27 -15.34 -4.30
N VAL A 279 -4.29 -15.58 -3.47
CA VAL A 279 -5.61 -14.96 -3.55
C VAL A 279 -5.94 -14.31 -2.20
N SER A 280 -6.47 -13.09 -2.21
CA SER A 280 -6.82 -12.37 -0.99
C SER A 280 -7.91 -13.11 -0.21
N ALA A 281 -7.96 -12.98 1.12
CA ALA A 281 -9.01 -13.62 1.93
C ALA A 281 -10.41 -13.13 1.55
N LYS A 282 -10.51 -11.87 1.09
CA LYS A 282 -11.76 -11.29 0.59
C LYS A 282 -12.23 -11.99 -0.68
N ASP A 283 -11.36 -12.14 -1.67
CA ASP A 283 -11.71 -12.86 -2.89
C ASP A 283 -11.96 -14.34 -2.61
N TRP A 284 -11.16 -14.96 -1.73
CA TRP A 284 -11.29 -16.36 -1.37
C TRP A 284 -12.60 -16.65 -0.61
N SER A 285 -13.15 -15.68 0.11
CA SER A 285 -14.46 -15.84 0.78
C SER A 285 -15.61 -16.11 -0.20
N LEU A 286 -15.45 -15.76 -1.48
CA LEU A 286 -16.43 -16.07 -2.53
C LEU A 286 -16.51 -17.58 -2.80
N ALA A 287 -15.40 -18.31 -2.62
CA ALA A 287 -15.36 -19.77 -2.80
C ALA A 287 -16.28 -20.49 -1.80
N ASP A 288 -16.26 -20.05 -0.54
CA ASP A 288 -17.12 -20.57 0.53
C ASP A 288 -18.61 -20.26 0.24
N GLU A 289 -18.93 -19.10 -0.34
CA GLU A 289 -20.30 -18.76 -0.71
C GLU A 289 -20.81 -19.60 -1.89
N GLU A 290 -19.99 -19.83 -2.92
CA GLU A 290 -20.34 -20.70 -4.05
C GLU A 290 -20.59 -22.14 -3.60
N GLU A 291 -19.75 -22.70 -2.72
CA GLU A 291 -19.96 -24.05 -2.20
C GLU A 291 -21.22 -24.14 -1.34
N ARG A 292 -21.49 -23.13 -0.50
CA ARG A 292 -22.73 -23.05 0.30
C ARG A 292 -23.99 -22.97 -0.56
N LEU A 293 -23.97 -22.22 -1.66
CA LEU A 293 -25.09 -22.11 -2.59
C LEU A 293 -25.25 -23.35 -3.47
N SER A 294 -24.18 -24.11 -3.69
CA SER A 294 -24.17 -25.35 -4.46
C SER A 294 -24.52 -26.59 -3.63
N ALA A 295 -24.48 -26.50 -2.30
CA ALA A 295 -24.92 -27.56 -1.41
C ALA A 295 -26.44 -27.76 -1.53
N PRO A 296 -26.93 -29.00 -1.74
CA PRO A 296 -28.36 -29.25 -1.81
C PRO A 296 -29.02 -28.81 -0.51
N GLU A 297 -30.05 -27.96 -0.63
CA GLU A 297 -30.89 -27.51 0.48
C GLU A 297 -31.41 -28.75 1.22
N THR A 298 -30.76 -29.13 2.32
CA THR A 298 -31.22 -30.22 3.16
C THR A 298 -32.53 -29.76 3.75
N THR A 299 -33.62 -30.26 3.17
CA THR A 299 -34.98 -30.10 3.69
C THR A 299 -34.95 -30.62 5.12
N GLU A 300 -35.10 -29.73 6.10
CA GLU A 300 -35.36 -30.15 7.48
C GLU A 300 -36.65 -30.96 7.46
N GLU A 301 -36.53 -32.29 7.52
CA GLU A 301 -37.65 -33.17 7.81
C GLU A 301 -38.13 -32.82 9.23
N GLU A 302 -39.29 -32.16 9.29
CA GLU A 302 -40.08 -31.94 10.49
C GLU A 302 -40.47 -33.32 11.05
N GLY A 303 -39.60 -33.86 11.90
CA GLY A 303 -39.75 -35.17 12.53
C GLY A 303 -40.95 -35.19 13.47
N ASN A 304 -42.00 -35.90 13.04
CA ASN A 304 -43.18 -36.22 13.83
C ASN A 304 -42.82 -36.76 15.23
N LEU A 305 -43.44 -36.17 16.25
CA LEU A 305 -43.51 -36.68 17.62
C LEU A 305 -43.98 -38.13 17.68
N PRO A 306 -43.54 -38.87 18.71
CA PRO A 306 -44.44 -39.75 19.44
C PRO A 306 -44.61 -39.28 20.89
N ASP A 307 -45.88 -39.11 21.26
CA ASP A 307 -46.39 -39.02 22.63
C ASP A 307 -45.89 -40.21 23.48
N THR A 308 -45.30 -39.93 24.65
CA THR A 308 -45.47 -40.79 25.83
C THR A 308 -45.39 -39.95 27.10
N ALA A 309 -46.39 -40.17 27.95
CA ALA A 309 -46.77 -39.40 29.11
C ALA A 309 -45.81 -39.46 30.32
N THR A 310 -45.69 -38.30 30.99
CA THR A 310 -45.56 -38.04 32.45
C THR A 310 -45.07 -39.16 33.40
N GLN A 311 -43.96 -38.90 34.12
CA GLN A 311 -43.99 -38.37 35.51
C GLN A 311 -42.58 -38.04 36.07
N PRO A 312 -42.48 -37.15 37.08
CA PRO A 312 -41.23 -36.53 37.54
C PRO A 312 -40.66 -37.20 38.80
N LEU A 313 -39.33 -37.14 38.97
CA LEU A 313 -38.71 -37.39 40.28
C LEU A 313 -37.56 -36.41 40.52
N ALA A 314 -37.76 -35.63 41.57
CA ALA A 314 -36.81 -34.71 42.16
C ALA A 314 -35.67 -35.45 42.87
N GLY A 315 -34.49 -34.82 42.90
CA GLY A 315 -33.54 -34.99 43.99
C GLY A 315 -32.15 -35.48 43.58
N GLN A 316 -31.23 -34.55 43.32
CA GLN A 316 -30.01 -34.45 44.12
C GLN A 316 -29.27 -33.15 43.80
N ALA A 317 -29.31 -32.24 44.76
CA ALA A 317 -28.43 -31.10 44.83
C ALA A 317 -27.08 -31.52 45.44
N GLN A 318 -26.05 -30.75 45.07
CA GLN A 318 -24.76 -30.59 45.76
C GLN A 318 -23.74 -31.71 45.57
N PHE A 319 -22.68 -31.44 44.79
CA PHE A 319 -21.30 -31.50 45.30
C PHE A 319 -20.36 -30.65 44.42
N LEU A 320 -19.57 -29.80 45.10
CA LEU A 320 -18.34 -29.13 44.69
C LEU A 320 -18.40 -27.92 43.72
N LYS A 321 -18.73 -26.75 44.29
CA LYS A 321 -17.86 -25.57 44.16
C LYS A 321 -16.72 -25.72 45.18
N VAL A 322 -15.48 -25.41 44.80
CA VAL A 322 -14.46 -24.63 45.55
C VAL A 322 -13.02 -24.91 45.05
N LEU A 323 -12.34 -23.82 44.65
CA LEU A 323 -10.88 -23.53 44.61
C LEU A 323 -10.04 -24.21 43.49
N ILE A 324 -9.17 -23.55 42.73
CA ILE A 324 -8.22 -22.42 42.96
C ILE A 324 -7.99 -21.75 41.56
N ALA A 325 -8.13 -20.45 41.28
CA ALA A 325 -7.63 -19.24 41.95
C ALA A 325 -6.09 -19.16 42.09
N ALA A 326 -5.33 -19.43 41.02
CA ALA A 326 -3.91 -19.08 40.93
C ALA A 326 -3.52 -18.93 39.45
N GLY A 327 -3.32 -17.70 38.98
CA GLY A 327 -2.87 -17.48 37.59
C GLY A 327 -2.87 -16.04 37.09
N LEU A 328 -3.44 -15.07 37.82
CA LEU A 328 -3.49 -13.67 37.38
C LEU A 328 -2.96 -12.66 38.41
N GLY A 329 -2.36 -13.12 39.52
CA GLY A 329 -1.88 -12.24 40.60
C GLY A 329 -0.37 -11.97 40.63
N THR A 330 0.46 -12.73 39.89
CA THR A 330 1.92 -12.65 40.04
C THR A 330 2.62 -11.77 38.99
N ALA A 331 1.97 -11.43 37.88
CA ALA A 331 2.57 -10.54 36.88
C ALA A 331 2.58 -9.05 37.31
N LEU A 332 1.56 -8.62 38.08
CA LEU A 332 1.38 -7.21 38.41
C LEU A 332 2.24 -6.74 39.60
N VAL A 333 2.61 -7.63 40.52
CA VAL A 333 3.50 -7.30 41.64
C VAL A 333 4.98 -7.28 41.20
N GLY A 334 5.35 -8.14 40.23
CA GLY A 334 6.70 -8.15 39.65
C GLY A 334 7.02 -6.88 38.86
N LEU A 335 6.06 -6.37 38.08
CA LEU A 335 6.21 -5.13 37.31
C LEU A 335 6.36 -3.88 38.20
N LEU A 336 5.65 -3.83 39.32
CA LEU A 336 5.76 -2.73 40.28
C LEU A 336 7.10 -2.74 41.03
N ALA A 337 7.61 -3.92 41.43
CA ALA A 337 8.92 -4.02 42.07
C ALA A 337 10.07 -3.65 41.11
N PHE A 338 9.97 -4.06 39.84
CA PHE A 338 10.96 -3.70 38.81
C PHE A 338 10.97 -2.21 38.48
N TYR A 339 9.78 -1.57 38.43
CA TYR A 339 9.65 -0.13 38.20
C TYR A 339 10.26 0.71 39.33
N PHE A 340 10.07 0.32 40.61
CA PHE A 340 10.69 1.02 41.73
C PHE A 340 12.21 0.81 41.80
N MET A 341 12.73 -0.34 41.37
CA MET A 341 14.18 -0.59 41.29
C MET A 341 14.85 0.27 40.22
N LEU A 342 14.25 0.39 39.03
CA LEU A 342 14.74 1.26 37.95
C LEU A 342 14.71 2.74 38.35
N ARG A 343 13.67 3.19 39.06
CA ARG A 343 13.58 4.57 39.52
C ARG A 343 14.63 4.93 40.59
N GLY A 344 15.06 3.96 41.39
CA GLY A 344 16.16 4.12 42.36
C GLY A 344 17.54 4.22 41.70
N LEU A 345 17.76 3.52 40.58
CA LEU A 345 19.05 3.51 39.87
C LEU A 345 19.28 4.75 39.00
N PHE A 346 18.23 5.39 38.49
CA PHE A 346 18.34 6.59 37.64
C PHE A 346 18.08 7.93 38.37
N GLY A 347 17.74 7.89 39.67
CA GLY A 347 17.40 9.09 40.45
C GLY A 347 18.58 9.85 41.08
N LYS A 348 19.83 9.38 40.97
CA LYS A 348 21.01 10.06 41.52
C LYS A 348 21.93 10.56 40.42
N LYS A 349 21.55 11.65 39.76
CA LYS A 349 22.47 12.60 39.12
C LYS A 349 21.74 13.92 38.87
N LYS A 350 21.77 14.79 39.89
CA LYS A 350 21.74 16.25 39.82
C LYS A 350 21.87 16.78 41.26
N ALA A 351 23.11 16.87 41.70
CA ALA A 351 23.60 17.99 42.48
C ALA A 351 24.46 18.83 41.53
#